data_AF-A0A6I9P4M7-F1
#
_entry.id   AF-A0A6I9P4M7-F1
#
_cell.length_a   1.000
_cell.length_b   1.000
_cell.length_c   1.000
_cell.angle_alpha   90.00
_cell.angle_beta   90.00
_cell.angle_gamma   90.00
#
_symmetry.space_group_name_H-M   'P 1'
#
loop_
_entity.id
_entity.type
_entity.pdbx_description
1 polymer ?
#
loop_
_entity_poly.entity_id
_entity_poly.type
_entity_poly.pdbx_seq_one_letter_code
_entity_poly.pdbx_strand_id
1 'polypeptide(L)'
;MVYYAVFFLLRIVLSFFTIRVFASLVNVCHCRCVLKKSGCRTPRIELEEMGPSFDLVLRRTHLASDDLYKLAHRKPKALKAKKKKNISHNVLGTKFGRVHMQKQDLAKLQTRKMKGLRKRRGDVVAEDQDAQAPEVVKVDS
;
A
#
# COMPACT_ATOMS: atom_id res chain seq x y z
N MET A 1 -9.53 -21.63 18.91
CA MET A 1 -10.47 -20.54 19.24
C MET A 1 -10.22 -19.39 18.30
N VAL A 2 -11.12 -19.14 17.35
CA VAL A 2 -11.00 -17.97 16.47
C VAL A 2 -12.11 -17.00 16.83
N TYR A 3 -11.74 -15.87 17.42
CA TYR A 3 -12.68 -14.79 17.74
C TYR A 3 -12.79 -13.89 16.50
N TYR A 4 -13.93 -13.93 15.83
CA TYR A 4 -14.24 -12.99 14.77
C TYR A 4 -15.05 -11.84 15.36
N ALA A 5 -14.39 -10.70 15.56
CA ALA A 5 -15.02 -9.45 15.98
C ALA A 5 -15.44 -8.68 14.72
N VAL A 6 -16.73 -8.66 14.39
CA VAL A 6 -17.25 -7.90 13.25
C VAL A 6 -17.69 -6.52 13.76
N PHE A 7 -16.91 -5.49 13.43
CA PHE A 7 -17.18 -4.12 13.86
C PHE A 7 -18.18 -3.45 12.90
N PHE A 8 -19.46 -3.43 13.26
CA PHE A 8 -20.46 -2.68 12.51
C PHE A 8 -20.55 -1.25 13.06
N LEU A 9 -19.78 -0.35 12.45
CA LEU A 9 -19.66 1.05 12.85
C LEU A 9 -20.82 1.88 12.30
N LEU A 10 -22.05 1.59 12.73
CA LEU A 10 -23.19 2.46 12.46
C LEU A 10 -23.24 3.52 13.57
N ARG A 11 -23.06 4.79 13.18
CA ARG A 11 -22.78 5.98 14.00
C ARG A 11 -23.83 6.34 15.08
N ILE A 12 -24.76 5.45 15.43
CA ILE A 12 -25.83 5.69 16.40
C ILE A 12 -25.90 4.60 17.50
N VAL A 13 -25.39 3.38 17.28
CA VAL A 13 -25.40 2.31 18.29
C VAL A 13 -24.07 1.56 18.27
N LEU A 14 -23.27 1.70 19.34
CA LEU A 14 -22.10 0.85 19.57
C LEU A 14 -22.57 -0.55 20.03
N SER A 15 -23.10 -1.33 19.09
CA SER A 15 -23.45 -2.74 19.27
C SER A 15 -22.29 -3.62 18.82
N PHE A 16 -21.88 -4.57 19.66
CA PHE A 16 -20.85 -5.55 19.40
C PHE A 16 -21.46 -6.95 19.39
N PHE A 17 -21.35 -7.64 18.25
CA PHE A 17 -21.72 -9.06 18.14
C PHE A 17 -20.47 -9.91 18.33
N THR A 18 -20.42 -10.70 19.40
CA THR A 18 -19.37 -11.71 19.59
C THR A 18 -19.80 -13.00 18.91
N ILE A 19 -18.94 -13.53 18.04
CA ILE A 19 -19.13 -14.86 17.45
C ILE A 19 -18.04 -15.77 17.97
N ARG A 20 -18.43 -16.77 18.76
CA ARG A 20 -17.54 -17.82 19.25
C ARG A 20 -17.82 -19.10 18.50
N VAL A 21 -16.86 -19.56 17.71
CA VAL A 21 -16.93 -20.84 17.00
C VAL A 21 -16.11 -21.89 17.73
N PHE A 22 -16.75 -22.97 18.15
CA PHE A 22 -16.11 -24.18 18.67
C PHE A 22 -16.64 -25.41 17.93
N ALA A 23 -15.81 -25.98 17.07
CA ALA A 23 -16.19 -27.08 16.17
C ALA A 23 -17.44 -26.73 15.33
N SER A 24 -18.58 -27.37 15.61
CA SER A 24 -19.87 -27.15 14.95
C SER A 24 -20.82 -26.21 15.70
N LEU A 25 -20.47 -25.81 16.93
CA LEU A 25 -21.24 -24.89 17.77
C LEU A 25 -20.78 -23.45 17.53
N VAL A 26 -21.74 -22.59 17.26
CA VAL A 26 -21.57 -21.15 17.03
C VAL A 26 -22.42 -20.42 18.06
N ASN A 27 -21.78 -19.83 19.07
CA ASN A 27 -22.46 -18.96 20.03
C ASN A 27 -22.38 -17.51 19.54
N VAL A 28 -23.50 -16.83 19.63
CA VAL A 28 -23.68 -15.46 19.17
C VAL A 28 -24.32 -14.64 20.29
N CYS A 29 -23.59 -13.66 20.81
CA CYS A 29 -24.11 -12.74 21.84
C CYS A 29 -24.08 -11.29 21.37
N HIS A 30 -25.13 -10.55 21.72
CA HIS A 30 -25.23 -9.11 21.48
C HIS A 30 -24.86 -8.32 22.74
N CYS A 31 -23.72 -7.64 22.68
CA CYS A 31 -23.24 -6.76 23.74
C CYS A 31 -23.35 -5.29 23.30
N ARG A 32 -23.73 -4.39 24.22
CA ARG A 32 -23.47 -2.96 24.07
C ARG A 32 -22.09 -2.61 24.59
N CYS A 33 -21.46 -1.64 23.96
CA CYS A 33 -20.28 -1.02 24.52
C CYS A 33 -20.68 0.18 25.40
N VAL A 34 -20.31 0.14 26.68
CA VAL A 34 -20.38 1.28 27.60
C VAL A 34 -19.00 1.92 27.68
N LEU A 35 -18.93 3.21 27.37
CA LEU A 35 -17.68 3.97 27.37
C LEU A 35 -17.49 4.65 28.74
N LYS A 36 -16.44 4.25 29.47
CA LYS A 36 -16.03 4.87 30.74
C LYS A 36 -14.88 5.86 30.51
N LYS A 37 -14.81 6.88 31.36
CA LYS A 37 -13.73 7.88 31.35
C LYS A 37 -12.38 7.21 31.68
N SER A 38 -11.38 7.40 30.84
CA SER A 38 -10.06 6.75 30.92
C SER A 38 -8.88 7.73 31.06
N GLY A 39 -9.14 9.04 31.04
CA GLY A 39 -8.10 10.08 31.12
C GLY A 39 -7.29 10.30 29.84
N CYS A 40 -7.43 9.44 28.83
CA CYS A 40 -6.78 9.53 27.52
C CYS A 40 -7.79 9.85 26.41
N ARG A 41 -7.30 10.14 25.18
CA ARG A 41 -8.16 10.38 24.00
C ARG A 41 -9.04 9.16 23.64
N THR A 42 -8.62 7.95 24.03
CA THR A 42 -9.36 6.69 23.83
C THR A 42 -10.12 6.27 25.10
N PRO A 43 -11.46 6.17 25.07
CA PRO A 43 -12.27 5.78 26.23
C PRO A 43 -12.03 4.32 26.65
N ARG A 44 -12.29 3.99 27.93
CA ARG A 44 -12.26 2.59 28.41
C ARG A 44 -13.57 1.91 28.03
N ILE A 45 -13.47 0.79 27.33
CA ILE A 45 -14.63 0.05 26.80
C ILE A 45 -14.98 -1.06 27.77
N GLU A 46 -16.25 -1.10 28.18
CA GLU A 46 -16.85 -2.19 28.95
C GLU A 46 -18.01 -2.76 28.13
N LEU A 47 -18.24 -4.07 28.23
CA LEU A 47 -19.29 -4.75 27.49
C LEU A 47 -20.42 -5.13 28.45
N GLU A 48 -21.65 -4.82 28.07
CA GLU A 48 -22.86 -5.21 28.80
C GLU A 48 -23.83 -5.90 27.83
N GLU A 49 -24.38 -7.04 28.21
CA GLU A 49 -25.28 -7.79 27.33
C GLU A 49 -26.61 -7.06 27.17
N MET A 50 -26.99 -6.77 25.93
CA MET A 50 -28.17 -5.96 25.60
C MET A 50 -29.18 -6.66 24.69
N GLY A 51 -28.95 -7.92 24.29
CA GLY A 51 -29.88 -8.63 23.41
C GLY A 51 -29.50 -10.07 23.11
N PRO A 52 -30.26 -10.72 22.19
CA PRO A 52 -30.46 -12.15 22.19
C PRO A 52 -29.15 -12.93 22.05
N SER A 53 -29.00 -13.91 22.95
CA SER A 53 -27.96 -14.92 22.93
C SER A 53 -28.48 -16.12 22.15
N PHE A 54 -27.75 -16.53 21.11
CA PHE A 54 -28.11 -17.68 20.30
C PHE A 54 -27.00 -18.71 20.32
N ASP A 55 -27.38 -19.96 20.59
CA ASP A 55 -26.54 -21.13 20.36
C ASP A 55 -26.96 -21.80 19.06
N LEU A 56 -26.14 -21.63 18.04
CA LEU A 56 -26.36 -22.17 16.71
C LEU A 56 -25.50 -23.42 16.51
N VAL A 57 -26.04 -24.44 15.85
CA VAL A 57 -25.30 -25.64 15.44
C VAL A 57 -25.29 -25.71 13.92
N LEU A 58 -24.10 -25.81 13.34
CA LEU A 58 -23.95 -26.07 11.91
C LEU A 58 -24.36 -27.51 11.60
N ARG A 59 -25.41 -27.70 10.79
CA ARG A 59 -25.92 -29.04 10.43
C ARG A 59 -25.60 -29.45 9.00
N ARG A 60 -25.97 -28.64 8.01
CA ARG A 60 -25.74 -28.92 6.58
C ARG A 60 -25.09 -27.70 5.94
N THR A 61 -24.14 -27.95 5.04
CA THR A 61 -23.47 -26.91 4.26
C THR A 61 -23.66 -27.18 2.78
N HIS A 62 -24.03 -26.15 2.04
CA HIS A 62 -24.09 -26.20 0.59
C HIS A 62 -23.24 -25.05 0.06
N LEU A 63 -21.97 -25.34 -0.21
CA LEU A 63 -21.03 -24.35 -0.74
C LEU A 63 -21.36 -24.09 -2.21
N ALA A 64 -21.27 -22.83 -2.62
CA ALA A 64 -21.44 -22.47 -4.02
C ALA A 64 -20.29 -23.01 -4.87
N SER A 65 -20.55 -23.28 -6.15
CA SER A 65 -19.49 -23.59 -7.12
C SER A 65 -18.55 -22.40 -7.30
N ASP A 66 -17.29 -22.68 -7.66
CA ASP A 66 -16.25 -21.66 -7.82
C ASP A 66 -16.62 -20.56 -8.82
N ASP A 67 -17.36 -20.91 -9.87
CA ASP A 67 -17.77 -19.96 -10.91
C ASP A 67 -18.81 -18.96 -10.40
N LEU A 68 -19.81 -19.45 -9.64
CA LEU A 68 -20.80 -18.59 -9.00
C LEU A 68 -20.16 -17.71 -7.92
N TYR A 69 -19.21 -18.25 -7.17
CA TYR A 69 -18.47 -17.50 -6.15
C TYR A 69 -17.68 -16.35 -6.78
N LYS A 70 -16.97 -16.58 -7.88
CA LYS A 70 -16.22 -15.55 -8.62
C LYS A 70 -17.14 -14.48 -9.22
N LEU A 71 -18.30 -14.90 -9.75
CA LEU A 71 -19.28 -13.99 -10.32
C LEU A 71 -19.87 -13.06 -9.25
N ALA A 72 -20.29 -13.60 -8.11
CA ALA A 72 -20.86 -12.82 -7.00
C ALA A 72 -19.86 -11.81 -6.41
N HIS A 73 -18.57 -12.18 -6.35
CA HIS A 73 -17.50 -11.31 -5.84
C HIS A 73 -16.89 -10.36 -6.89
N ARG A 74 -17.50 -10.25 -8.08
CA ARG A 74 -17.01 -9.37 -9.14
C ARG A 74 -17.25 -7.90 -8.78
N LYS A 75 -16.18 -7.21 -8.35
CA LYS A 75 -16.21 -5.75 -8.17
C LYS A 75 -16.36 -5.04 -9.51
N PRO A 76 -17.21 -4.00 -9.62
CA PRO A 76 -17.35 -3.26 -10.87
C PRO A 76 -16.05 -2.54 -11.22
N LYS A 77 -15.77 -2.43 -12.52
CA LYS A 77 -14.51 -1.86 -13.04
C LYS A 77 -14.32 -0.40 -12.64
N ALA A 78 -15.40 0.35 -12.39
CA ALA A 78 -15.36 1.73 -11.91
C ALA A 78 -14.80 1.84 -10.48
N LEU A 79 -15.19 0.93 -9.57
CA LEU A 79 -14.70 0.90 -8.19
C LEU A 79 -13.24 0.43 -8.11
N LYS A 80 -12.83 -0.48 -9.00
CA LYS A 80 -11.44 -0.97 -9.08
C LYS A 80 -10.66 -0.18 -10.14
N ALA A 81 -10.33 1.07 -9.85
CA ALA A 81 -9.49 1.89 -10.70
C ALA A 81 -8.14 1.19 -10.96
N LYS A 82 -7.88 0.82 -12.21
CA LYS A 82 -6.59 0.24 -12.61
C LYS A 82 -5.55 1.37 -12.61
N LYS A 83 -4.55 1.28 -11.73
CA LYS A 83 -3.41 2.18 -11.75
C LYS A 83 -2.65 1.96 -13.06
N LYS A 84 -2.53 3.01 -13.88
CA LYS A 84 -1.66 3.01 -15.05
C LYS A 84 -0.24 3.34 -14.58
N LYS A 85 0.76 2.53 -14.95
CA LYS A 85 2.15 2.77 -14.57
C LYS A 85 2.59 4.14 -15.08
N ASN A 86 3.37 4.85 -14.27
CA ASN A 86 3.93 6.18 -14.57
C ASN A 86 2.91 7.30 -14.80
N ILE A 87 1.62 7.10 -14.48
CA ILE A 87 0.60 8.16 -14.52
C ILE A 87 0.04 8.34 -13.11
N SER A 88 0.15 9.55 -12.58
CA SER A 88 -0.42 9.95 -11.29
C SER A 88 -1.45 11.07 -11.47
N HIS A 89 -2.42 11.12 -10.57
CA HIS A 89 -3.43 12.17 -10.50
C HIS A 89 -3.22 13.01 -9.24
N ASN A 90 -3.30 14.33 -9.36
CA ASN A 90 -3.29 15.22 -8.20
C ASN A 90 -4.69 15.30 -7.56
N VAL A 91 -4.77 15.85 -6.34
CA VAL A 91 -6.03 16.15 -5.62
C VAL A 91 -6.93 17.07 -6.44
N LEU A 92 -6.32 17.96 -7.25
CA LEU A 92 -7.02 18.87 -8.18
C LEU A 92 -7.34 18.24 -9.55
N GLY A 93 -7.12 16.94 -9.74
CA GLY A 93 -7.50 16.22 -10.97
C GLY A 93 -6.53 16.31 -12.16
N THR A 94 -5.42 17.05 -12.05
CA THR A 94 -4.39 17.11 -13.10
C THR A 94 -3.65 15.77 -13.26
N LYS A 95 -3.33 15.40 -14.51
CA LYS A 95 -2.61 14.15 -14.85
C LYS A 95 -1.12 14.44 -15.00
N PHE A 96 -0.28 13.70 -14.27
CA PHE A 96 1.18 13.78 -14.37
C PHE A 96 1.76 12.47 -14.89
N GLY A 97 2.69 12.57 -15.84
CA GLY A 97 3.48 11.46 -16.34
C GLY A 97 4.90 11.51 -15.76
N ARG A 98 5.44 10.37 -15.29
CA ARG A 98 6.85 10.26 -14.88
C ARG A 98 7.69 9.68 -16.03
N VAL A 99 8.68 10.43 -16.48
CA VAL A 99 9.70 9.95 -17.44
C VAL A 99 10.90 9.48 -16.64
N HIS A 100 11.29 8.23 -16.79
CA HIS A 100 12.49 7.67 -16.16
C HIS A 100 13.64 7.73 -17.16
N MET A 101 14.48 8.75 -17.05
CA MET A 101 15.68 8.88 -17.89
C MET A 101 16.77 7.95 -17.36
N GLN A 102 17.39 7.18 -18.26
CA GLN A 102 18.55 6.37 -17.90
C GLN A 102 19.77 7.26 -17.66
N LYS A 103 20.68 6.83 -16.79
CA LYS A 103 21.98 7.50 -16.60
C LYS A 103 22.76 7.43 -17.91
N GLN A 104 23.13 8.59 -18.46
CA GLN A 104 23.89 8.69 -19.71
C GLN A 104 25.39 8.69 -19.42
N ASP A 105 26.10 7.63 -19.81
CA ASP A 105 27.55 7.54 -19.65
C ASP A 105 28.28 8.20 -20.83
N LEU A 106 28.70 9.46 -20.67
CA LEU A 106 29.38 10.24 -21.71
C LEU A 106 30.86 9.83 -21.92
N ALA A 107 31.43 9.04 -21.00
CA ALA A 107 32.81 8.57 -21.11
C ALA A 107 33.07 7.67 -22.34
N LYS A 108 32.02 7.02 -22.87
CA LYS A 108 32.10 6.21 -24.09
C LYS A 108 31.98 7.05 -25.37
N LEU A 109 31.64 8.32 -25.26
CA LEU A 109 31.42 9.20 -26.40
C LEU A 109 32.76 9.61 -27.02
N GLN A 110 33.19 8.89 -28.06
CA GLN A 110 34.33 9.30 -28.87
C GLN A 110 33.91 10.44 -29.80
N THR A 111 34.51 11.61 -29.62
CA THR A 111 34.28 12.76 -30.51
C THR A 111 35.02 12.58 -31.83
N ARG A 112 34.51 13.21 -32.89
CA ARG A 112 35.18 13.20 -34.21
C ARG A 112 36.55 13.86 -34.08
N LYS A 113 37.61 13.13 -34.41
CA LYS A 113 39.00 13.61 -34.39
C LYS A 113 39.24 14.61 -35.53
N MET A 114 38.86 15.86 -35.31
CA MET A 114 39.10 16.95 -36.28
C MET A 114 40.59 17.25 -36.41
N LYS A 115 41.01 17.73 -37.59
CA LYS A 115 42.41 18.05 -37.88
C LYS A 115 43.00 19.10 -36.92
N GLY A 116 42.18 20.02 -36.41
CA GLY A 116 42.61 21.06 -35.46
C GLY A 116 42.83 20.57 -34.01
N LEU A 117 42.24 19.43 -33.64
CA LEU A 117 42.38 18.82 -32.30
C LEU A 117 43.52 17.78 -32.24
N ARG A 118 44.15 17.49 -33.38
CA ARG A 118 45.29 16.56 -33.45
C ARG A 118 46.56 17.33 -33.08
N LYS A 119 47.21 16.95 -31.98
CA LYS A 119 48.52 17.48 -31.60
C LYS A 119 49.51 17.28 -32.75
N ARG A 120 50.06 18.38 -33.28
CA ARG A 120 51.16 18.34 -34.24
C ARG A 120 52.43 17.97 -33.46
N ARG A 121 53.31 17.16 -34.06
CA ARG A 121 54.52 16.62 -33.41
C ARG A 121 55.60 17.69 -33.06
N GLY A 122 55.30 18.99 -33.12
CA GLY A 122 56.29 20.07 -33.08
C GLY A 122 56.17 21.10 -31.95
N ASP A 123 54.97 21.35 -31.40
CA ASP A 123 54.81 22.39 -30.37
C ASP A 123 54.51 21.76 -29.01
N VAL A 124 55.55 21.66 -28.19
CA VAL A 124 55.45 21.52 -26.74
C VAL A 124 55.51 22.93 -26.18
N VAL A 125 54.37 23.45 -25.77
CA VAL A 125 54.31 24.49 -24.73
C VAL A 125 53.35 23.98 -23.67
N ALA A 126 53.88 23.87 -22.45
CA ALA A 126 53.19 23.61 -21.18
C ALA A 126 52.25 24.81 -20.87
N GLU A 127 51.19 24.79 -20.07
CA GLU A 127 50.72 24.01 -18.92
C GLU A 127 49.17 23.86 -19.10
N ASP A 128 48.41 22.99 -18.41
CA ASP A 128 47.99 23.16 -17.02
C ASP A 128 47.66 21.80 -16.40
N GLN A 129 48.22 21.57 -15.22
CA GLN A 129 47.65 20.68 -14.21
C GLN A 129 46.49 21.45 -13.57
N ASP A 130 45.28 20.88 -13.61
CA ASP A 130 44.32 20.82 -12.49
C ASP A 130 42.90 20.57 -13.00
N ALA A 131 42.44 19.33 -12.83
CA ALA A 131 41.03 19.02 -12.67
C ALA A 131 40.92 17.73 -11.84
N GLN A 132 40.88 17.95 -10.52
CA GLN A 132 40.53 17.00 -9.48
C GLN A 132 39.47 15.99 -9.96
N ALA A 133 39.75 14.70 -9.85
CA ALA A 133 38.73 13.66 -9.92
C ALA A 133 37.77 13.85 -8.73
N PRO A 134 36.43 13.90 -8.92
CA PRO A 134 35.53 13.91 -7.79
C PRO A 134 35.56 12.54 -7.10
N GLU A 135 36.01 12.56 -5.85
CA GLU A 135 35.88 11.46 -4.89
C GLU A 135 34.43 11.01 -4.82
N VAL A 136 34.19 9.72 -5.10
CA VAL A 136 32.87 9.11 -4.95
C VAL A 136 32.62 8.92 -3.46
N VAL A 137 31.95 9.90 -2.84
CA VAL A 137 31.39 9.75 -1.50
C VAL A 137 30.27 8.70 -1.59
N LYS A 138 30.52 7.53 -0.99
CA LYS A 138 29.47 6.56 -0.68
C LYS A 138 28.58 7.18 0.40
N VAL A 139 27.41 7.68 -0.01
CA VAL A 139 26.32 7.96 0.92
C VAL A 139 25.53 6.67 1.03
N ASP A 140 25.70 5.99 2.17
CA ASP A 140 24.85 4.87 2.56
C ASP A 140 23.39 5.35 2.69
N SER A 141 22.48 4.62 2.06
CA SER A 141 21.03 4.64 2.27
C SER A 141 20.48 3.24 2.07
#